data_AF-A0A939VRQ3-F1
#
_entry.id   AF-A0A939VRQ3-F1
#
_cell.length_a   1.000
_cell.length_b   1.000
_cell.length_c   1.000
_cell.angle_alpha   90.00
_cell.angle_beta   90.00
_cell.angle_gamma   90.00
#
_symmetry.space_group_name_H-M   'P 1'
#
loop_
_entity.id
_entity.type
_entity.pdbx_description
1 polymer ?
#
loop_
_entity_poly.entity_id
_entity_poly.type
_entity_poly.pdbx_seq_one_letter_code
_entity_poly.pdbx_strand_id
1 'polypeptide(L)'
;GLSGKPHRLSHGHFMMLANLAYEMRTCLGSHEYDEAAEQAVKAVTERFWNPDMRILFENINSEGPAFDLESCEGRMVNPGHGLESMWFMLQHAEQKNDTALIARAADIIKGILDFGTDLEYGGIYYFMDALHKPHLELQWDMKLWWPHCEALIACLFAYRLAGDEFFLKKFTELDRWTWEHFRDPEYPEWFAYLNRRGEVTHTLKGGKWKTMFHLPRCLFTCSAQLEKLNRTQN
;
A
#
# COMPACT_ATOMS: atom_id res chain seq x y z
N GLY A 1 -6.27 27.78 2.02
CA GLY A 1 -5.68 27.58 0.68
C GLY A 1 -5.96 28.79 -0.19
N LEU A 2 -5.18 29.01 -1.26
CA LEU A 2 -5.46 30.04 -2.28
C LEU A 2 -6.89 29.84 -2.84
N SER A 3 -7.62 30.93 -3.12
CA SER A 3 -8.99 30.81 -3.63
C SER A 3 -9.01 30.12 -5.00
N GLY A 4 -9.94 29.19 -5.19
CA GLY A 4 -10.13 28.46 -6.45
C GLY A 4 -9.48 27.07 -6.54
N LYS A 5 -8.64 26.64 -5.58
CA LYS A 5 -8.27 25.21 -5.50
C LYS A 5 -9.45 24.39 -4.94
N PRO A 6 -9.88 23.30 -5.62
CA PRO A 6 -10.88 22.40 -5.07
C PRO A 6 -10.43 21.90 -3.69
N HIS A 7 -11.35 21.89 -2.73
CA HIS A 7 -11.06 21.26 -1.45
C HIS A 7 -11.06 19.74 -1.65
N ARG A 8 -9.89 19.12 -1.44
CA ARG A 8 -9.69 17.68 -1.63
C ARG A 8 -9.43 16.99 -0.30
N LEU A 9 -9.90 15.76 -0.22
CA LEU A 9 -9.50 14.81 0.81
C LEU A 9 -8.34 14.00 0.29
N SER A 10 -7.30 13.84 1.12
CA SER A 10 -6.13 13.03 0.81
C SER A 10 -6.21 11.69 1.53
N HIS A 11 -6.07 10.61 0.78
CA HIS A 11 -6.08 9.23 1.26
C HIS A 11 -5.07 9.02 2.40
N GLY A 12 -3.85 9.55 2.23
CA GLY A 12 -2.75 9.36 3.19
C GLY A 12 -3.03 9.91 4.58
N HIS A 13 -3.86 10.96 4.69
CA HIS A 13 -4.27 11.48 6.00
C HIS A 13 -5.06 10.43 6.78
N PHE A 14 -6.08 9.83 6.14
CA PHE A 14 -6.94 8.83 6.79
C PHE A 14 -6.18 7.52 7.03
N MET A 15 -5.34 7.10 6.08
CA MET A 15 -4.46 5.95 6.24
C MET A 15 -3.59 6.08 7.50
N MET A 16 -2.88 7.19 7.65
CA MET A 16 -1.99 7.40 8.78
C MET A 16 -2.73 7.57 10.10
N LEU A 17 -3.92 8.18 10.09
CA LEU A 17 -4.77 8.28 11.28
C LEU A 17 -5.21 6.89 11.79
N ALA A 18 -5.61 6.00 10.89
CA ALA A 18 -5.98 4.63 11.24
C ALA A 18 -4.79 3.86 11.84
N ASN A 19 -3.61 3.96 11.24
CA ASN A 19 -2.40 3.32 11.76
C ASN A 19 -1.94 3.91 13.09
N LEU A 20 -1.96 5.25 13.24
CA LEU A 20 -1.58 5.91 14.48
C LEU A 20 -2.47 5.45 15.65
N ALA A 21 -3.79 5.41 15.45
CA ALA A 21 -4.70 4.97 16.49
C ALA A 21 -4.46 3.51 16.89
N TYR A 22 -4.16 2.64 15.93
CA TYR A 22 -3.75 1.26 16.19
C TYR A 22 -2.52 1.19 17.10
N GLU A 23 -1.48 1.98 16.80
CA GLU A 23 -0.25 2.01 17.59
C GLU A 23 -0.48 2.59 18.99
N MET A 24 -1.28 3.65 19.12
CA MET A 24 -1.62 4.25 20.42
C MET A 24 -2.38 3.26 21.31
N ARG A 25 -3.28 2.47 20.74
CA ARG A 25 -3.98 1.41 21.48
C ARG A 25 -3.02 0.29 21.88
N THR A 26 -2.21 -0.20 20.94
CA THR A 26 -1.36 -1.38 21.17
C THR A 26 -0.21 -1.09 22.13
N CYS A 27 0.42 0.07 22.00
CA CYS A 27 1.59 0.44 22.79
C CYS A 27 1.23 1.14 24.11
N LEU A 28 0.15 1.93 24.15
CA LEU A 28 -0.20 2.75 25.32
C LEU A 28 -1.53 2.36 25.97
N GLY A 29 -2.31 1.44 25.39
CA GLY A 29 -3.66 1.12 25.88
C GLY A 29 -4.64 2.28 25.76
N SER A 30 -4.34 3.29 24.94
CA SER A 30 -5.21 4.46 24.77
C SER A 30 -6.36 4.16 23.81
N HIS A 31 -7.56 4.57 24.22
CA HIS A 31 -8.79 4.46 23.45
C HIS A 31 -9.30 5.81 22.93
N GLU A 32 -8.55 6.89 23.18
CA GLU A 32 -8.94 8.27 22.85
C GLU A 32 -9.22 8.47 21.35
N TYR A 33 -8.55 7.71 20.49
CA TYR A 33 -8.62 7.85 19.03
C TYR A 33 -9.45 6.77 18.33
N ASP A 34 -10.13 5.90 19.08
CA ASP A 34 -10.86 4.76 18.49
C ASP A 34 -11.95 5.20 17.50
N GLU A 35 -12.74 6.21 17.87
CA GLU A 35 -13.79 6.74 16.99
C GLU A 35 -13.20 7.36 15.71
N ALA A 36 -12.12 8.14 15.85
CA ALA A 36 -11.42 8.74 14.71
C ALA A 36 -10.82 7.66 13.80
N ALA A 37 -10.31 6.56 14.37
CA ALA A 37 -9.80 5.41 13.63
C ALA A 37 -10.91 4.73 12.82
N GLU A 38 -12.08 4.50 13.43
CA GLU A 38 -13.22 3.88 12.75
C GLU A 38 -13.71 4.73 11.57
N GLN A 39 -13.79 6.06 11.77
CA GLN A 39 -14.12 6.99 10.71
C GLN A 39 -13.07 6.97 9.59
N ALA A 40 -11.78 6.86 9.94
CA ALA A 40 -10.69 6.78 8.98
C ALA A 40 -10.71 5.48 8.17
N VAL A 41 -10.88 4.34 8.83
CA VAL A 41 -11.01 3.01 8.19
C VAL A 41 -12.18 3.00 7.21
N LYS A 42 -13.32 3.54 7.63
CA LYS A 42 -14.50 3.67 6.79
C LYS A 42 -14.22 4.59 5.60
N ALA A 43 -13.61 5.76 5.82
CA ALA A 43 -13.28 6.68 4.75
C ALA A 43 -12.36 6.03 3.71
N VAL A 44 -11.28 5.39 4.14
CA VAL A 44 -10.31 4.68 3.27
C VAL A 44 -11.02 3.64 2.39
N THR A 45 -11.81 2.74 2.99
CA THR A 45 -12.40 1.62 2.27
C THR A 45 -13.66 1.95 1.47
N GLU A 46 -14.36 3.04 1.81
CA GLU A 46 -15.63 3.43 1.16
C GLU A 46 -15.53 4.65 0.25
N ARG A 47 -14.74 5.67 0.61
CA ARG A 47 -14.75 6.94 -0.12
C ARG A 47 -13.67 7.03 -1.19
N PHE A 48 -12.49 6.46 -0.93
CA PHE A 48 -11.36 6.52 -1.86
C PHE A 48 -11.39 5.38 -2.88
N TRP A 49 -12.14 4.31 -2.60
CA TRP A 49 -12.29 3.18 -3.51
C TRP A 49 -13.39 3.43 -4.54
N ASN A 50 -13.04 3.40 -5.83
CA ASN A 50 -14.00 3.39 -6.91
C ASN A 50 -14.26 1.93 -7.35
N PRO A 51 -15.46 1.37 -7.11
CA PRO A 51 -15.74 -0.02 -7.42
C PRO A 51 -15.84 -0.32 -8.93
N ASP A 52 -16.28 0.66 -9.73
CA ASP A 52 -16.45 0.48 -11.18
C ASP A 52 -15.10 0.44 -11.90
N MET A 53 -14.19 1.32 -11.49
CA MET A 53 -12.82 1.37 -12.02
C MET A 53 -11.90 0.36 -11.35
N ARG A 54 -12.27 -0.15 -10.17
CA ARG A 54 -11.42 -0.95 -9.28
C ARG A 54 -10.10 -0.26 -8.92
N ILE A 55 -10.17 1.05 -8.66
CA ILE A 55 -9.01 1.90 -8.33
C ILE A 55 -9.21 2.55 -6.96
N LEU A 56 -8.14 2.56 -6.16
CA LEU A 56 -8.05 3.35 -4.93
C LEU A 56 -7.36 4.69 -5.25
N PHE A 57 -8.09 5.78 -5.06
CA PHE A 57 -7.64 7.13 -5.42
C PHE A 57 -6.85 7.80 -4.29
N GLU A 58 -5.79 8.53 -4.63
CA GLU A 58 -5.02 9.32 -3.65
C GLU A 58 -5.77 10.57 -3.18
N ASN A 59 -6.48 11.22 -4.11
CA ASN A 59 -7.18 12.47 -3.85
C ASN A 59 -8.62 12.41 -4.40
N ILE A 60 -9.58 12.73 -3.55
CA ILE A 60 -11.00 12.85 -3.93
C ILE A 60 -11.52 14.24 -3.57
N ASN A 61 -12.56 14.71 -4.25
CA ASN A 61 -13.23 15.95 -3.88
C ASN A 61 -13.98 15.78 -2.55
N SER A 62 -13.97 16.81 -1.71
CA SER A 62 -14.80 16.80 -0.49
C SER A 62 -16.27 17.09 -0.75
N GLU A 63 -16.58 17.73 -1.89
CA GLU A 63 -17.93 18.14 -2.31
C GLU A 63 -18.15 17.80 -3.79
N GLY A 64 -19.40 17.52 -4.19
CA GLY A 64 -19.75 17.13 -5.56
C GLY A 64 -19.34 15.69 -5.91
N PRO A 65 -19.13 15.37 -7.21
CA PRO A 65 -18.64 14.07 -7.62
C PRO A 65 -17.29 13.76 -6.96
N ALA A 66 -17.20 12.62 -6.26
CA ALA A 66 -16.03 12.29 -5.45
C ALA A 66 -14.74 12.18 -6.28
N PHE A 67 -14.79 11.51 -7.43
CA PHE A 67 -13.62 11.25 -8.26
C PHE A 67 -13.44 12.34 -9.32
N ASP A 68 -12.32 13.04 -9.27
CA ASP A 68 -11.95 14.04 -10.27
C ASP A 68 -11.08 13.41 -11.36
N LEU A 69 -11.72 13.02 -12.45
CA LEU A 69 -11.06 12.43 -13.61
C LEU A 69 -10.57 13.46 -14.63
N GLU A 70 -10.81 14.75 -14.39
CA GLU A 70 -10.44 15.83 -15.31
C GLU A 70 -9.06 16.43 -14.96
N SER A 71 -8.66 16.42 -13.68
CA SER A 71 -7.34 16.90 -13.26
C SER A 71 -6.28 15.79 -13.13
N CYS A 72 -5.00 16.15 -13.29
CA CYS A 72 -3.89 15.21 -13.05
C CYS A 72 -3.78 14.80 -11.57
N GLU A 73 -4.07 15.72 -10.64
CA GLU A 73 -4.02 15.46 -9.19
C GLU A 73 -5.11 14.47 -8.74
N GLY A 74 -6.31 14.60 -9.32
CA GLY A 74 -7.43 13.69 -9.04
C GLY A 74 -7.27 12.31 -9.69
N ARG A 75 -6.51 12.20 -10.79
CA ARG A 75 -6.21 10.92 -11.44
C ARG A 75 -4.94 10.23 -10.93
N MET A 76 -4.13 10.90 -10.11
CA MET A 76 -2.92 10.32 -9.57
C MET A 76 -3.25 9.15 -8.62
N VAL A 77 -2.63 8.02 -8.85
CA VAL A 77 -2.73 6.79 -8.06
C VAL A 77 -1.34 6.37 -7.62
N ASN A 78 -1.19 5.93 -6.38
CA ASN A 78 0.03 5.32 -5.87
C ASN A 78 -0.28 3.89 -5.39
N PRO A 79 0.02 2.86 -6.22
CA PRO A 79 -0.26 1.48 -5.84
C PRO A 79 0.39 1.05 -4.52
N GLY A 80 1.63 1.49 -4.26
CA GLY A 80 2.34 1.19 -3.01
C GLY A 80 1.62 1.72 -1.78
N HIS A 81 1.14 2.97 -1.85
CA HIS A 81 0.40 3.61 -0.76
C HIS A 81 -0.97 2.95 -0.53
N GLY A 82 -1.64 2.52 -1.61
CA GLY A 82 -2.86 1.74 -1.49
C GLY A 82 -2.63 0.38 -0.80
N LEU A 83 -1.54 -0.32 -1.15
CA LEU A 83 -1.18 -1.59 -0.51
C LEU A 83 -0.83 -1.41 0.96
N GLU A 84 -0.11 -0.34 1.30
CA GLU A 84 0.18 0.04 2.69
C GLU A 84 -1.12 0.22 3.49
N SER A 85 -2.03 1.00 2.93
CA SER A 85 -3.32 1.29 3.54
C SER A 85 -4.14 0.03 3.78
N MET A 86 -4.20 -0.87 2.80
CA MET A 86 -5.02 -2.08 2.93
C MET A 86 -4.48 -3.05 3.98
N TRP A 87 -3.17 -3.18 4.17
CA TRP A 87 -2.69 -4.03 5.25
C TRP A 87 -2.91 -3.41 6.63
N PHE A 88 -2.93 -2.07 6.77
CA PHE A 88 -3.42 -1.42 7.98
C PHE A 88 -4.91 -1.74 8.23
N MET A 89 -5.74 -1.72 7.18
CA MET A 89 -7.17 -2.09 7.31
C MET A 89 -7.32 -3.55 7.75
N LEU A 90 -6.53 -4.47 7.19
CA LEU A 90 -6.52 -5.88 7.58
C LEU A 90 -6.06 -6.07 9.03
N GLN A 91 -5.04 -5.32 9.46
CA GLN A 91 -4.54 -5.35 10.83
C GLN A 91 -5.62 -4.86 11.82
N HIS A 92 -6.34 -3.78 11.48
CA HIS A 92 -7.47 -3.31 12.27
C HIS A 92 -8.61 -4.34 12.30
N ALA A 93 -8.93 -4.93 11.16
CA ALA A 93 -9.99 -5.93 11.04
C ALA A 93 -9.70 -7.19 11.86
N GLU A 94 -8.45 -7.67 11.86
CA GLU A 94 -8.01 -8.81 12.67
C GLU A 94 -8.26 -8.58 14.17
N GLN A 95 -7.92 -7.39 14.70
CA GLN A 95 -8.14 -7.09 16.12
C GLN A 95 -9.62 -7.15 16.53
N LYS A 96 -10.53 -6.83 15.60
CA LYS A 96 -11.98 -6.81 15.84
C LYS A 96 -12.69 -8.08 15.36
N ASN A 97 -11.97 -9.02 14.75
CA ASN A 97 -12.56 -10.16 14.04
C ASN A 97 -13.59 -9.72 12.97
N ASP A 98 -13.33 -8.60 12.31
CA ASP A 98 -14.22 -8.02 11.29
C ASP A 98 -14.01 -8.70 9.93
N THR A 99 -14.74 -9.79 9.72
CA THR A 99 -14.68 -10.59 8.48
C THR A 99 -15.14 -9.82 7.24
N ALA A 100 -16.04 -8.84 7.39
CA ALA A 100 -16.52 -8.03 6.27
C ALA A 100 -15.44 -7.06 5.80
N LEU A 101 -14.74 -6.42 6.73
CA LEU A 101 -13.60 -5.55 6.41
C LEU A 101 -12.43 -6.36 5.82
N ILE A 102 -12.18 -7.59 6.31
CA ILE A 102 -11.18 -8.49 5.73
C ILE A 102 -11.49 -8.76 4.25
N ALA A 103 -12.72 -9.19 3.94
CA ALA A 103 -13.12 -9.48 2.57
C ALA A 103 -13.02 -8.24 1.66
N ARG A 104 -13.41 -7.07 2.17
CA ARG A 104 -13.33 -5.81 1.44
C ARG A 104 -11.89 -5.38 1.15
N ALA A 105 -11.02 -5.38 2.17
CA ALA A 105 -9.62 -5.01 1.99
C ALA A 105 -8.91 -5.98 1.04
N ALA A 106 -9.21 -7.27 1.11
CA ALA A 106 -8.70 -8.27 0.18
C ALA A 106 -9.12 -7.98 -1.28
N ASP A 107 -10.38 -7.62 -1.55
CA ASP A 107 -10.81 -7.24 -2.90
C ASP A 107 -10.10 -5.98 -3.43
N ILE A 108 -9.92 -4.98 -2.57
CA ILE A 108 -9.20 -3.76 -2.92
C ILE A 108 -7.73 -4.07 -3.23
N ILE A 109 -7.06 -4.91 -2.44
CA ILE A 109 -5.67 -5.35 -2.71
C ILE A 109 -5.58 -5.99 -4.09
N LYS A 110 -6.53 -6.86 -4.47
CA LYS A 110 -6.56 -7.45 -5.82
C LYS A 110 -6.63 -6.38 -6.90
N GLY A 111 -7.55 -5.42 -6.76
CA GLY A 111 -7.66 -4.32 -7.72
C GLY A 111 -6.38 -3.49 -7.82
N ILE A 112 -5.73 -3.18 -6.70
CA ILE A 112 -4.47 -2.44 -6.70
C ILE A 112 -3.34 -3.25 -7.36
N LEU A 113 -3.24 -4.56 -7.10
CA LEU A 113 -2.25 -5.42 -7.74
C LEU A 113 -2.51 -5.58 -9.24
N ASP A 114 -3.77 -5.75 -9.65
CA ASP A 114 -4.17 -5.85 -11.06
C ASP A 114 -3.83 -4.57 -11.83
N PHE A 115 -4.05 -3.40 -11.22
CA PHE A 115 -3.77 -2.11 -11.83
C PHE A 115 -2.28 -1.73 -11.78
N GLY A 116 -1.63 -1.98 -10.64
CA GLY A 116 -0.29 -1.46 -10.31
C GLY A 116 0.89 -2.32 -10.72
N THR A 117 0.69 -3.60 -11.05
CA THR A 117 1.76 -4.51 -11.44
C THR A 117 2.22 -4.27 -12.87
N ASP A 118 3.52 -4.14 -13.10
CA ASP A 118 4.09 -4.07 -14.44
C ASP A 118 4.21 -5.47 -15.05
N LEU A 119 3.36 -5.76 -16.03
CA LEU A 119 3.33 -7.07 -16.68
C LEU A 119 4.54 -7.33 -17.61
N GLU A 120 5.31 -6.30 -17.97
CA GLU A 120 6.47 -6.42 -18.86
C GLU A 120 7.76 -6.69 -18.08
N TYR A 121 8.03 -5.91 -17.03
CA TYR A 121 9.27 -6.00 -16.24
C TYR A 121 9.08 -6.55 -14.82
N GLY A 122 7.86 -6.85 -14.41
CA GLY A 122 7.54 -7.23 -13.03
C GLY A 122 7.66 -6.05 -12.05
N GLY A 123 7.35 -6.32 -10.78
CA GLY A 123 7.28 -5.29 -9.75
C GLY A 123 6.10 -4.33 -9.92
N ILE A 124 6.09 -3.28 -9.09
CA ILE A 124 4.96 -2.36 -8.94
C ILE A 124 5.37 -0.97 -9.42
N TYR A 125 4.53 -0.33 -10.24
CA TYR A 125 4.72 1.05 -10.66
C TYR A 125 4.67 2.00 -9.45
N TYR A 126 5.48 3.06 -9.49
CA TYR A 126 5.47 4.03 -8.39
C TYR A 126 4.20 4.88 -8.42
N PHE A 127 3.86 5.45 -9.57
CA PHE A 127 2.63 6.21 -9.76
C PHE A 127 1.94 5.80 -11.05
N MET A 128 0.63 5.99 -11.09
CA MET A 128 -0.21 5.71 -12.25
C MET A 128 -1.29 6.77 -12.42
N ASP A 129 -1.70 7.02 -13.66
CA ASP A 129 -2.87 7.83 -13.97
C ASP A 129 -4.08 6.89 -14.09
N ALA A 130 -5.16 7.20 -13.38
CA ALA A 130 -6.38 6.38 -13.33
C ALA A 130 -7.04 6.12 -14.69
N LEU A 131 -6.71 6.92 -15.72
CA LEU A 131 -7.17 6.75 -17.10
C LEU A 131 -6.03 6.36 -18.07
N HIS A 132 -4.88 5.94 -17.54
CA HIS A 132 -3.67 5.62 -18.31
C HIS A 132 -3.18 6.76 -19.22
N LYS A 133 -3.47 8.01 -18.85
CA LYS A 133 -2.91 9.18 -19.54
C LYS A 133 -1.43 9.35 -19.20
N PRO A 134 -0.63 10.08 -20.02
CA PRO A 134 0.74 10.40 -19.68
C PRO A 134 0.87 11.02 -18.28
N HIS A 135 1.72 10.43 -17.45
CA HIS A 135 1.86 10.82 -16.05
C HIS A 135 2.72 12.08 -15.88
N LEU A 136 2.41 12.91 -14.88
CA LEU A 136 3.15 14.16 -14.61
C LEU A 136 4.51 13.91 -13.96
N GLU A 137 4.55 13.00 -12.98
CA GLU A 137 5.78 12.62 -12.28
C GLU A 137 6.71 11.87 -13.22
N LEU A 138 7.96 12.31 -13.35
CA LEU A 138 8.96 11.68 -14.22
C LEU A 138 9.34 10.27 -13.75
N GLN A 139 9.22 10.04 -12.44
CA GLN A 139 9.55 8.79 -11.77
C GLN A 139 8.38 7.80 -11.69
N TRP A 140 7.27 8.04 -12.40
CA TRP A 140 6.05 7.25 -12.28
C TRP A 140 6.28 5.75 -12.52
N ASP A 141 7.17 5.39 -13.43
CA ASP A 141 7.44 4.00 -13.81
C ASP A 141 8.59 3.34 -13.03
N MET A 142 9.26 4.09 -12.15
CA MET A 142 10.35 3.57 -11.34
C MET A 142 9.87 2.51 -10.35
N LYS A 143 10.79 1.65 -9.92
CA LYS A 143 10.54 0.63 -8.90
C LYS A 143 11.24 1.06 -7.62
N LEU A 144 10.45 1.46 -6.63
CA LEU A 144 10.96 1.87 -5.31
C LEU A 144 10.92 0.72 -4.32
N TRP A 145 11.84 0.68 -3.37
CA TRP A 145 11.89 -0.40 -2.38
C TRP A 145 10.62 -0.48 -1.51
N TRP A 146 10.07 0.67 -1.11
CA TRP A 146 9.00 0.72 -0.13
C TRP A 146 7.65 0.24 -0.67
N PRO A 147 7.17 0.57 -1.89
CA PRO A 147 5.92 0.00 -2.41
C PRO A 147 5.93 -1.53 -2.43
N HIS A 148 7.09 -2.11 -2.73
CA HIS A 148 7.26 -3.56 -2.75
C HIS A 148 7.27 -4.14 -1.33
N CYS A 149 7.92 -3.47 -0.37
CA CYS A 149 7.83 -3.85 1.06
C CYS A 149 6.36 -3.93 1.51
N GLU A 150 5.57 -2.90 1.19
CA GLU A 150 4.15 -2.86 1.60
C GLU A 150 3.30 -3.91 0.87
N ALA A 151 3.62 -4.19 -0.39
CA ALA A 151 2.96 -5.24 -1.16
C ALA A 151 3.19 -6.63 -0.56
N LEU A 152 4.41 -6.94 -0.11
CA LEU A 152 4.73 -8.21 0.55
C LEU A 152 3.93 -8.40 1.84
N ILE A 153 3.88 -7.36 2.68
CA ILE A 153 3.09 -7.36 3.91
C ILE A 153 1.60 -7.55 3.59
N ALA A 154 1.06 -6.78 2.64
CA ALA A 154 -0.35 -6.83 2.26
C ALA A 154 -0.75 -8.22 1.73
N CYS A 155 0.06 -8.83 0.87
CA CYS A 155 -0.21 -10.16 0.36
C CYS A 155 -0.22 -11.22 1.47
N LEU A 156 0.73 -11.19 2.42
CA LEU A 156 0.73 -12.16 3.53
C LEU A 156 -0.43 -11.97 4.49
N PHE A 157 -0.77 -10.73 4.85
CA PHE A 157 -1.95 -10.46 5.67
C PHE A 157 -3.23 -10.95 4.97
N ALA A 158 -3.40 -10.62 3.69
CA ALA A 158 -4.57 -11.00 2.92
C ALA A 158 -4.67 -12.52 2.76
N TYR A 159 -3.56 -13.21 2.46
CA TYR A 159 -3.53 -14.67 2.39
C TYR A 159 -3.95 -15.30 3.72
N ARG A 160 -3.35 -14.87 4.84
CA ARG A 160 -3.64 -15.47 6.15
C ARG A 160 -5.07 -15.22 6.62
N LEU A 161 -5.62 -14.03 6.38
CA LEU A 161 -6.93 -13.65 6.90
C LEU A 161 -8.08 -14.04 5.96
N ALA A 162 -7.90 -13.94 4.64
CA ALA A 162 -8.94 -14.26 3.67
C ALA A 162 -8.83 -15.68 3.10
N GLY A 163 -7.68 -16.34 3.22
CA GLY A 163 -7.47 -17.73 2.78
C GLY A 163 -7.40 -17.93 1.26
N ASP A 164 -7.18 -16.86 0.49
CA ASP A 164 -7.16 -16.94 -0.98
C ASP A 164 -5.73 -17.11 -1.53
N GLU A 165 -5.50 -18.23 -2.21
CA GLU A 165 -4.21 -18.61 -2.85
C GLU A 165 -3.66 -17.58 -3.83
N PHE A 166 -4.50 -16.70 -4.40
CA PHE A 166 -4.04 -15.58 -5.21
C PHE A 166 -2.96 -14.76 -4.49
N PHE A 167 -3.16 -14.48 -3.20
CA PHE A 167 -2.25 -13.64 -2.43
C PHE A 167 -0.92 -14.34 -2.14
N LEU A 168 -0.93 -15.66 -1.89
CA LEU A 168 0.31 -16.42 -1.69
C LEU A 168 1.13 -16.49 -3.00
N LYS A 169 0.45 -16.69 -4.13
CA LYS A 169 1.10 -16.66 -5.44
C LYS A 169 1.73 -15.29 -5.71
N LYS A 170 0.99 -14.21 -5.45
CA LYS A 170 1.50 -12.84 -5.65
C LYS A 170 2.62 -12.48 -4.68
N PHE A 171 2.53 -12.89 -3.42
CA PHE A 171 3.63 -12.76 -2.47
C PHE A 171 4.90 -13.44 -3.00
N THR A 172 4.79 -14.70 -3.44
CA THR A 172 5.94 -15.47 -3.95
C THR A 172 6.59 -14.83 -5.19
N GLU A 173 5.77 -14.29 -6.09
CA GLU A 173 6.23 -13.57 -7.29
C GLU A 173 6.99 -12.29 -6.91
N LEU A 174 6.42 -11.46 -6.04
CA LEU A 174 7.00 -10.20 -5.59
C LEU A 174 8.24 -10.41 -4.71
N ASP A 175 8.23 -11.40 -3.81
CA ASP A 175 9.35 -11.70 -2.92
C ASP A 175 10.57 -12.05 -3.76
N ARG A 176 10.43 -13.01 -4.70
CA ARG A 176 11.50 -13.36 -5.64
C ARG A 176 12.01 -12.13 -6.40
N TRP A 177 11.10 -11.36 -6.98
CA TRP A 177 11.46 -10.19 -7.77
C TRP A 177 12.23 -9.15 -6.93
N THR A 178 11.79 -8.87 -5.71
CA THR A 178 12.45 -7.89 -4.84
C THR A 178 13.82 -8.34 -4.37
N TRP A 179 13.99 -9.62 -4.02
CA TRP A 179 15.28 -10.18 -3.64
C TRP A 179 16.28 -10.23 -4.80
N GLU A 180 15.81 -10.35 -6.03
CA GLU A 180 16.64 -10.31 -7.23
C GLU A 180 17.09 -8.89 -7.58
N HIS A 181 16.23 -7.88 -7.42
CA HIS A 181 16.47 -6.53 -7.95
C HIS A 181 16.90 -5.49 -6.91
N PHE A 182 16.37 -5.55 -5.68
CA PHE A 182 16.70 -4.55 -4.65
C PHE A 182 17.88 -4.95 -3.78
N ARG A 183 18.06 -6.25 -3.51
CA ARG A 183 19.15 -6.72 -2.66
C ARG A 183 20.49 -6.40 -3.31
N ASP A 184 21.34 -5.71 -2.56
CA ASP A 184 22.73 -5.55 -2.96
C ASP A 184 23.51 -6.85 -2.71
N PRO A 185 24.18 -7.41 -3.73
CA PRO A 185 24.94 -8.65 -3.58
C PRO A 185 26.26 -8.47 -2.82
N GLU A 186 26.79 -7.24 -2.73
CA GLU A 186 28.10 -6.95 -2.14
C GLU A 186 27.97 -6.41 -0.71
N TYR A 187 27.03 -5.50 -0.46
CA TYR A 187 26.84 -4.86 0.85
C TYR A 187 25.47 -5.19 1.46
N PRO A 188 25.34 -5.20 2.80
CA PRO A 188 24.04 -5.36 3.44
C PRO A 188 23.02 -4.31 2.98
N GLU A 189 21.74 -4.64 3.16
CA GLU A 189 20.60 -3.75 2.89
C GLU A 189 20.25 -3.61 1.39
N TRP A 190 19.04 -3.11 1.09
CA TRP A 190 18.49 -2.96 -0.25
C TRP A 190 18.76 -1.59 -0.87
N PHE A 191 19.00 -1.54 -2.17
CA PHE A 191 18.90 -0.31 -2.93
C PHE A 191 17.50 0.30 -2.82
N ALA A 192 17.43 1.62 -3.00
CA ALA A 192 16.19 2.37 -2.90
C ALA A 192 15.44 2.49 -4.23
N TYR A 193 16.17 2.81 -5.30
CA TYR A 193 15.59 3.34 -6.52
C TYR A 193 16.09 2.56 -7.74
N LEU A 194 15.18 1.89 -8.42
CA LEU A 194 15.43 1.22 -9.68
C LEU A 194 14.65 1.91 -10.80
N ASN A 195 15.14 1.82 -12.03
CA ASN A 195 14.35 2.20 -13.20
C ASN A 195 13.24 1.16 -13.44
N ARG A 196 12.39 1.38 -14.46
CA ARG A 196 11.30 0.46 -14.78
C ARG A 196 11.75 -0.99 -15.00
N ARG A 197 12.94 -1.19 -15.57
CA ARG A 197 13.53 -2.50 -15.88
C ARG A 197 14.09 -3.22 -14.64
N GLY A 198 14.06 -2.59 -13.47
CA GLY A 198 14.65 -3.14 -12.25
C GLY A 198 16.16 -2.90 -12.13
N GLU A 199 16.75 -2.02 -12.95
CA GLU A 199 18.17 -1.70 -12.88
C GLU A 199 18.42 -0.58 -11.86
N VAL A 200 19.47 -0.72 -11.05
CA VAL A 200 19.83 0.25 -10.01
C VAL A 200 20.15 1.61 -10.62
N THR A 201 19.41 2.64 -10.21
CA THR A 201 19.66 4.02 -10.64
C THR A 201 20.43 4.83 -9.60
N HIS A 202 20.26 4.48 -8.33
CA HIS A 202 20.91 5.16 -7.21
C HIS A 202 21.39 4.12 -6.20
N THR A 203 22.68 4.13 -5.89
CA THR A 203 23.33 3.13 -5.04
C THR A 203 23.19 3.42 -3.54
N LEU A 204 22.43 4.46 -3.15
CA LEU A 204 22.22 4.80 -1.76
C LEU A 204 21.41 3.72 -1.01
N LYS A 205 21.84 3.42 0.22
CA LYS A 205 21.12 2.56 1.17
C LYS A 205 20.29 3.36 2.18
N GLY A 206 20.51 4.67 2.24
CA GLY A 206 19.77 5.61 3.08
C GLY A 206 19.85 7.03 2.53
N GLY A 207 18.90 7.86 2.90
CA GLY A 207 18.84 9.26 2.48
C GLY A 207 17.67 9.99 3.12
N LYS A 208 17.26 11.12 2.53
CA LYS A 208 16.15 11.94 3.04
C LYS A 208 14.85 11.15 3.21
N TRP A 209 14.58 10.22 2.30
CA TRP A 209 13.33 9.48 2.23
C TRP A 209 13.48 7.98 2.51
N LYS A 210 14.72 7.46 2.53
CA LYS A 210 15.01 6.07 2.87
C LYS A 210 15.71 6.01 4.22
N THR A 211 15.01 5.47 5.19
CA THR A 211 15.48 5.28 6.56
C THR A 211 15.28 3.83 6.99
N MET A 212 15.72 3.49 8.19
CA MET A 212 15.54 2.17 8.81
C MET A 212 14.09 1.96 9.27
N PHE A 213 13.14 1.99 8.32
CA PHE A 213 11.71 1.88 8.58
C PHE A 213 11.05 0.78 7.74
N HIS A 214 10.78 1.04 6.45
CA HIS A 214 10.00 0.12 5.60
C HIS A 214 10.63 -1.27 5.47
N LEU A 215 11.92 -1.39 5.16
CA LEU A 215 12.55 -2.71 4.96
C LEU A 215 12.60 -3.54 6.26
N PRO A 216 13.13 -3.04 7.39
CA PRO A 216 13.10 -3.80 8.65
C PRO A 216 11.68 -4.15 9.10
N ARG A 217 10.71 -3.22 8.99
CA ARG A 217 9.29 -3.49 9.31
C ARG A 217 8.74 -4.58 8.41
N CYS A 218 9.03 -4.54 7.12
CA CYS A 218 8.59 -5.56 6.17
C CYS A 218 9.11 -6.93 6.55
N LEU A 219 10.42 -7.09 6.73
CA LEU A 219 11.02 -8.38 7.06
C LEU A 219 10.48 -8.93 8.39
N PHE A 220 10.38 -8.08 9.42
CA PHE A 220 9.84 -8.45 10.72
C PHE A 220 8.36 -8.87 10.63
N THR A 221 7.52 -8.05 10.00
CA THR A 221 6.09 -8.31 9.87
C THR A 221 5.83 -9.54 9.01
N CYS A 222 6.53 -9.71 7.89
CA CYS A 222 6.39 -10.90 7.04
C CYS A 222 6.78 -12.17 7.81
N SER A 223 7.89 -12.17 8.56
CA SER A 223 8.28 -13.27 9.42
C SER A 223 7.17 -13.62 10.43
N ALA A 224 6.61 -12.61 11.10
CA ALA A 224 5.53 -12.81 12.06
C ALA A 224 4.26 -13.38 11.41
N GLN A 225 3.89 -12.95 10.20
CA GLN A 225 2.74 -13.51 9.47
C GLN A 225 2.98 -14.97 9.08
N LEU A 226 4.18 -15.30 8.59
CA LEU A 226 4.55 -16.68 8.23
C LEU A 226 4.58 -17.61 9.43
N GLU A 227 5.08 -17.15 10.59
CA GLU A 227 5.03 -17.92 11.83
C GLU A 227 3.59 -18.22 12.28
N LYS A 228 2.69 -17.23 12.16
CA LYS A 228 1.26 -17.44 12.45
C LYS A 228 0.66 -18.52 11.54
N LEU A 229 0.94 -18.48 10.24
CA LEU A 229 0.48 -19.48 9.26
C LEU A 229 0.96 -20.90 9.61
N ASN A 230 2.24 -21.06 9.96
CA ASN A 230 2.81 -22.36 10.34
C ASN A 230 2.19 -22.95 11.62
N ARG A 231 1.73 -22.09 12.55
CA ARG A 231 1.04 -22.56 13.78
C ARG A 231 -0.40 -22.99 13.54
N THR A 232 -1.06 -22.51 12.47
CA THR A 232 -2.44 -22.91 12.13
C THR A 232 -2.49 -24.23 11.37
N GLN A 233 -1.36 -24.67 10.79
CA GLN A 233 -1.26 -25.94 10.06
C GLN A 233 -0.84 -27.14 10.93
N ASN A 234 -0.41 -26.90 12.18
CA ASN A 234 -0.07 -27.91 13.19
C ASN A 234 -1.17 -28.01 14.25
#